data_AF-A0A2H9SVD5-F1
#
_entry.id   AF-A0A2H9SVD5-F1
#
_cell.length_a   1.000
_cell.length_b   1.000
_cell.length_c   1.000
_cell.angle_alpha   90.00
_cell.angle_beta   90.00
_cell.angle_gamma   90.00
#
_symmetry.space_group_name_H-M   'P 1'
#
loop_
_entity.id
_entity.type
_entity.pdbx_description
1 polymer ?
#
loop_
_entity_poly.entity_id
_entity_poly.type
_entity_poly.pdbx_seq_one_letter_code
_entity_poly.pdbx_strand_id
1 'polypeptide(L)'
;MKKIPQLALDFFQKSLMLMKAIFRRSLLILFLSKGCALCAEEKDAAENKVRMANQLFAAGDYQKAEQAYALIAELPMKPWQKEIIEYNRGSAFLAQKKWREALASFEQINPTQSSSPLLARDLKTNLALTRLFLGIAILNGEKGYENLQNEDRFLAALYNLRGAIRTADAGMLADCTLQKLEGAAACQPSDDLGMIEREGRLQLAQALVKSRQFQLQHASMEREIPLLLSGLNGTVQDLAFLIENPLSPYQQKNYQDFFVLQAKSWIPLWEALAKGLPDSSQTLFQNAYQSFKQGLSDMQKNTVSESQTQFAHSQKWLKELLQQIWGKNPLSILIENLYQDYQTVAMQDPLPLLGLSGLLEEQKQLKGRIEPEQSQRFQRSIERLEKSLESLQRGKPLLAKLYFAEAEQEVKSFLLLLQPSRPESLEEILKEGIDKQRFALKLNRLRLDIPQADQQEVIELIHLRQSLVPLTGPQFLEQAITSQKDQFAKGVRKEGQEKQWKEILALVSEGYKKSIQAEKILQTALNAEKGAALQEQVVEAWFKALDKLKNMQNAKNQSQKPTPAASSPSQATPSEEKREIKHIFQVAQEMEKNDRSLKQALPPIKQGERPW
;
A
#
# COMPACT_ATOMS: atom_id res chain seq x y z
N MET A 1 -63.02 -77.48 -8.45
CA MET A 1 -62.84 -76.11 -8.98
C MET A 1 -61.94 -75.30 -8.06
N LYS A 2 -60.95 -74.62 -8.66
CA LYS A 2 -60.25 -73.41 -8.20
C LYS A 2 -59.48 -73.44 -6.87
N LYS A 3 -58.15 -73.63 -6.94
CA LYS A 3 -57.12 -72.93 -6.14
C LYS A 3 -55.69 -73.36 -6.57
N ILE A 4 -55.30 -73.08 -7.80
CA ILE A 4 -53.89 -73.16 -8.26
C ILE A 4 -53.34 -71.85 -8.91
N PRO A 5 -54.10 -70.76 -9.20
CA PRO A 5 -53.48 -69.60 -9.87
C PRO A 5 -52.80 -68.58 -8.92
N GLN A 6 -52.98 -68.66 -7.60
CA GLN A 6 -52.48 -67.62 -6.67
C GLN A 6 -50.98 -67.73 -6.40
N LEU A 7 -50.45 -68.95 -6.24
CA LEU A 7 -49.04 -69.19 -5.90
C LEU A 7 -48.08 -68.83 -7.04
N ALA A 8 -48.49 -69.05 -8.30
CA ALA A 8 -47.72 -68.66 -9.47
C ALA A 8 -47.66 -67.13 -9.64
N LEU A 9 -48.76 -66.43 -9.31
CA LEU A 9 -48.84 -64.97 -9.40
C LEU A 9 -47.99 -64.28 -8.32
N ASP A 10 -48.04 -64.80 -7.08
CA ASP A 10 -47.22 -64.28 -5.97
C ASP A 10 -45.72 -64.52 -6.20
N PHE A 11 -45.35 -65.66 -6.80
CA PHE A 11 -43.96 -65.94 -7.16
C PHE A 11 -43.46 -64.99 -8.26
N PHE A 12 -44.29 -64.72 -9.27
CA PHE A 12 -43.95 -63.78 -10.34
C PHE A 12 -43.84 -62.33 -9.83
N GLN A 13 -44.74 -61.89 -8.95
CA GLN A 13 -44.68 -60.55 -8.36
C GLN A 13 -43.46 -60.37 -7.47
N LYS A 14 -43.12 -61.37 -6.62
CA LYS A 14 -41.91 -61.32 -5.79
C LYS A 14 -40.64 -61.33 -6.64
N SER A 15 -40.59 -62.12 -7.70
CA SER A 15 -39.46 -62.17 -8.63
C SER A 15 -39.28 -60.85 -9.40
N LEU A 16 -40.38 -60.21 -9.80
CA LEU A 16 -40.36 -58.91 -10.48
C LEU A 16 -39.93 -57.77 -9.54
N MET A 17 -40.36 -57.80 -8.27
CA MET A 17 -39.90 -56.83 -7.26
C MET A 17 -38.41 -57.01 -6.94
N LEU A 18 -37.94 -58.25 -6.85
CA LEU A 18 -36.52 -58.56 -6.63
C LEU A 18 -35.67 -58.06 -7.80
N MET A 19 -36.10 -58.30 -9.05
CA MET A 19 -35.41 -57.77 -10.23
C MET A 19 -35.40 -56.23 -10.27
N LYS A 20 -36.51 -55.56 -9.92
CA LYS A 20 -36.54 -54.09 -9.84
C LYS A 20 -35.63 -53.54 -8.74
N ALA A 21 -35.53 -54.22 -7.60
CA ALA A 21 -34.65 -53.83 -6.50
C ALA A 21 -33.17 -54.04 -6.85
N ILE A 22 -32.83 -55.16 -7.52
CA ILE A 22 -31.49 -55.44 -8.03
C ILE A 22 -31.13 -54.41 -9.10
N PHE A 23 -32.01 -54.12 -10.06
CA PHE A 23 -31.77 -53.13 -11.11
C PHE A 23 -31.55 -51.73 -10.54
N ARG A 24 -32.35 -51.29 -9.56
CA ARG A 24 -32.17 -49.99 -8.88
C ARG A 24 -30.85 -49.91 -8.10
N ARG A 25 -30.45 -50.98 -7.40
CA ARG A 25 -29.15 -51.04 -6.71
C ARG A 25 -27.99 -51.01 -7.69
N SER A 26 -28.07 -51.77 -8.79
CA SER A 26 -27.05 -51.76 -9.83
C SER A 26 -26.93 -50.39 -10.51
N LEU A 27 -28.05 -49.70 -10.75
CA LEU A 27 -28.05 -48.35 -11.31
C LEU A 27 -27.40 -47.34 -10.34
N LEU A 28 -27.71 -47.43 -9.04
CA LEU A 28 -27.14 -46.55 -8.02
C LEU A 28 -25.62 -46.75 -7.87
N ILE A 29 -25.16 -48.00 -7.93
CA ILE A 29 -23.72 -48.35 -7.89
C ILE A 29 -23.01 -47.85 -9.17
N LEU A 30 -23.66 -47.93 -10.34
CA LEU A 30 -23.16 -47.37 -11.60
C LEU A 30 -23.07 -45.83 -11.58
N PHE A 31 -24.02 -45.14 -10.95
CA PHE A 31 -23.97 -43.69 -10.80
C PHE A 31 -22.91 -43.24 -9.78
N LEU A 32 -22.76 -43.95 -8.67
CA LEU A 32 -21.74 -43.65 -7.64
C LEU A 32 -20.31 -43.93 -8.14
N SER A 33 -20.10 -45.01 -8.90
CA SER A 33 -18.78 -45.32 -9.47
C SER A 33 -18.35 -44.37 -10.59
N LYS A 34 -19.28 -43.90 -11.43
CA LYS A 34 -18.98 -42.86 -12.45
C LYS A 34 -18.71 -41.48 -11.84
N GLY A 35 -19.37 -41.13 -10.73
CA GLY A 35 -19.13 -39.86 -10.04
C GLY A 35 -17.76 -39.77 -9.37
N CYS A 36 -17.24 -40.88 -8.83
CA CYS A 36 -15.91 -40.90 -8.20
C CYS A 36 -14.74 -40.89 -9.21
N ALA A 37 -14.89 -41.50 -10.39
CA ALA A 37 -13.82 -41.53 -11.40
C ALA A 37 -13.54 -40.15 -12.01
N LEU A 38 -14.59 -39.35 -12.27
CA LEU A 38 -14.47 -38.00 -12.82
C LEU A 38 -13.77 -37.01 -11.88
N CYS A 39 -13.89 -37.19 -10.56
CA CYS A 39 -13.23 -36.31 -9.58
C CYS A 39 -11.76 -36.65 -9.31
N ALA A 40 -11.29 -37.85 -9.68
CA ALA A 40 -9.89 -38.25 -9.57
C ALA A 40 -9.08 -37.76 -10.77
N GLU A 41 -9.61 -37.94 -11.98
CA GLU A 41 -8.98 -37.54 -13.26
C GLU A 41 -8.71 -36.03 -13.34
N GLU A 42 -9.58 -35.20 -12.75
CA GLU A 42 -9.44 -33.74 -12.74
C GLU A 42 -8.31 -33.25 -11.80
N LYS A 43 -8.01 -33.99 -10.73
CA LYS A 43 -6.92 -33.67 -9.80
C LYS A 43 -5.54 -34.02 -10.36
N ASP A 44 -5.40 -35.18 -10.98
CA ASP A 44 -4.12 -35.64 -11.56
C ASP A 44 -3.70 -34.77 -12.76
N ALA A 45 -4.67 -34.23 -13.50
CA ALA A 45 -4.43 -33.30 -14.59
C ALA A 45 -3.88 -31.94 -14.11
N ALA A 46 -4.33 -31.45 -12.95
CA ALA A 46 -3.86 -30.19 -12.40
C ALA A 46 -2.41 -30.32 -11.87
N GLU A 47 -2.11 -31.38 -11.12
CA GLU A 47 -0.76 -31.61 -10.56
C GLU A 47 0.30 -31.81 -11.65
N ASN A 48 -0.03 -32.55 -12.71
CA ASN A 48 0.87 -32.73 -13.85
C ASN A 48 1.18 -31.41 -14.57
N LYS A 49 0.18 -30.51 -14.70
CA LYS A 49 0.38 -29.18 -15.30
C LYS A 49 1.28 -28.30 -14.45
N VAL A 50 1.11 -28.31 -13.12
CA VAL A 50 1.98 -27.56 -12.20
C VAL A 50 3.43 -28.04 -12.31
N ARG A 51 3.65 -29.36 -12.29
CA ARG A 51 5.00 -29.93 -12.45
C ARG A 51 5.65 -29.50 -13.76
N MET A 52 4.89 -29.51 -14.86
CA MET A 52 5.39 -29.05 -16.16
C MET A 52 5.73 -27.55 -16.15
N ALA A 53 4.90 -26.72 -15.52
CA ALA A 53 5.18 -25.28 -15.37
C ALA A 53 6.45 -25.02 -14.54
N ASN A 54 6.64 -25.76 -13.44
CA ASN A 54 7.84 -25.70 -12.62
C ASN A 54 9.09 -26.15 -13.40
N GLN A 55 8.98 -27.18 -14.24
CA GLN A 55 10.08 -27.62 -15.11
C GLN A 55 10.44 -26.56 -16.16
N LEU A 56 9.46 -25.91 -16.77
CA LEU A 56 9.68 -24.79 -17.71
C LEU A 56 10.40 -23.64 -17.01
N PHE A 57 10.01 -23.31 -15.78
CA PHE A 57 10.70 -22.30 -14.99
C PHE A 57 12.15 -22.69 -14.70
N ALA A 58 12.38 -23.93 -14.23
CA ALA A 58 13.71 -24.44 -13.92
C ALA A 58 14.63 -24.49 -15.16
N ALA A 59 14.05 -24.70 -16.36
CA ALA A 59 14.76 -24.65 -17.62
C ALA A 59 15.06 -23.20 -18.10
N GLY A 60 14.60 -22.18 -17.38
CA GLY A 60 14.78 -20.77 -17.74
C GLY A 60 13.78 -20.25 -18.77
N ASP A 61 12.80 -21.05 -19.19
CA ASP A 61 11.73 -20.63 -20.12
C ASP A 61 10.59 -19.97 -19.33
N TYR A 62 10.89 -18.82 -18.74
CA TYR A 62 9.98 -18.12 -17.83
C TYR A 62 8.70 -17.65 -18.52
N GLN A 63 8.75 -17.36 -19.82
CA GLN A 63 7.57 -16.96 -20.57
C GLN A 63 6.58 -18.12 -20.70
N LYS A 64 7.05 -19.32 -21.08
CA LYS A 64 6.17 -20.49 -21.13
C LYS A 64 5.73 -20.94 -19.74
N ALA A 65 6.60 -20.81 -18.74
CA ALA A 65 6.23 -21.08 -17.35
C ALA A 65 5.08 -20.17 -16.89
N GLU A 66 5.18 -18.85 -17.13
CA GLU A 66 4.12 -17.88 -16.81
C GLU A 66 2.80 -18.22 -17.52
N GLN A 67 2.84 -18.52 -18.82
CA GLN A 67 1.65 -18.91 -19.58
C GLN A 67 1.01 -20.18 -19.01
N ALA A 68 1.83 -21.16 -18.62
CA ALA A 68 1.35 -22.38 -17.99
C ALA A 68 0.70 -22.09 -16.63
N TYR A 69 1.32 -21.27 -15.77
CA TYR A 69 0.72 -20.87 -14.49
C TYR A 69 -0.58 -20.09 -14.68
N ALA A 70 -0.67 -19.20 -15.67
CA ALA A 70 -1.90 -18.46 -15.97
C ALA A 70 -3.04 -19.41 -16.36
N LEU A 71 -2.78 -20.44 -17.17
CA LEU A 71 -3.76 -21.47 -17.51
C LEU A 71 -4.15 -22.33 -16.30
N ILE A 72 -3.20 -22.61 -15.42
CA ILE A 72 -3.47 -23.38 -14.20
C ILE A 72 -4.33 -22.57 -13.23
N ALA A 73 -4.10 -21.25 -13.09
CA ALA A 73 -4.83 -20.37 -12.18
C ALA A 73 -6.35 -20.30 -12.45
N GLU A 74 -6.76 -20.60 -13.68
CA GLU A 74 -8.18 -20.69 -14.09
C GLU A 74 -8.84 -22.01 -13.69
N LEU A 75 -8.07 -23.03 -13.26
CA LEU A 75 -8.61 -24.30 -12.81
C LEU A 75 -9.22 -24.20 -11.40
N PRO A 76 -10.27 -24.97 -11.10
CA PRO A 76 -10.86 -25.00 -9.76
C PRO A 76 -9.86 -25.60 -8.75
N MET A 77 -9.39 -24.79 -7.81
CA MET A 77 -8.43 -25.21 -6.78
C MET A 77 -8.73 -24.58 -5.42
N LYS A 78 -8.14 -25.15 -4.36
CA LYS A 78 -8.26 -24.59 -3.00
C LYS A 78 -7.54 -23.24 -2.92
N PRO A 79 -7.97 -22.33 -2.02
CA PRO A 79 -7.34 -21.01 -1.88
C PRO A 79 -5.82 -21.04 -1.72
N TRP A 80 -5.28 -21.91 -0.87
CA TRP A 80 -3.83 -22.04 -0.66
C TRP A 80 -3.08 -22.55 -1.90
N GLN A 81 -3.72 -23.39 -2.74
CA GLN A 81 -3.12 -23.83 -4.01
C GLN A 81 -3.05 -22.66 -4.98
N LYS A 82 -4.11 -21.84 -5.02
CA LYS A 82 -4.15 -20.63 -5.85
C LYS A 82 -3.07 -19.65 -5.43
N GLU A 83 -2.85 -19.47 -4.14
CA GLU A 83 -1.75 -18.63 -3.62
C GLU A 83 -0.38 -19.11 -4.13
N ILE A 84 -0.13 -20.42 -4.15
CA ILE A 84 1.12 -20.99 -4.67
C ILE A 84 1.26 -20.75 -6.19
N ILE A 85 0.19 -20.97 -6.96
CA ILE A 85 0.24 -20.75 -8.41
C ILE A 85 0.45 -19.28 -8.75
N GLU A 86 -0.21 -18.36 -8.05
CA GLU A 86 0.02 -16.92 -8.21
C GLU A 86 1.43 -16.52 -7.77
N TYR A 87 1.97 -17.13 -6.72
CA TYR A 87 3.35 -16.92 -6.29
C TYR A 87 4.35 -17.37 -7.38
N ASN A 88 4.15 -18.57 -7.94
CA ASN A 88 5.00 -19.11 -9.00
C ASN A 88 4.91 -18.28 -10.29
N ARG A 89 3.71 -17.78 -10.61
CA ARG A 89 3.49 -16.85 -11.72
C ARG A 89 4.20 -15.51 -11.49
N GLY A 90 4.07 -14.92 -10.31
CA GLY A 90 4.79 -13.71 -9.93
C GLY A 90 6.30 -13.88 -10.01
N SER A 91 6.80 -15.05 -9.59
CA SER A 91 8.22 -15.41 -9.69
C SER A 91 8.68 -15.52 -11.15
N ALA A 92 7.83 -16.05 -12.03
CA ALA A 92 8.11 -16.08 -13.47
C ALA A 92 8.16 -14.67 -14.08
N PHE A 93 7.29 -13.75 -13.65
CA PHE A 93 7.37 -12.34 -14.05
C PHE A 93 8.64 -11.66 -13.52
N LEU A 94 9.00 -11.92 -12.26
CA LEU A 94 10.21 -11.39 -11.63
C LEU A 94 11.46 -11.83 -12.41
N ALA A 95 11.56 -13.12 -12.76
CA ALA A 95 12.67 -13.65 -13.56
C ALA A 95 12.73 -13.06 -14.98
N GLN A 96 11.59 -12.68 -15.55
CA GLN A 96 11.49 -11.96 -16.83
C GLN A 96 11.81 -10.46 -16.73
N LYS A 97 12.09 -9.93 -15.53
CA LYS A 97 12.22 -8.49 -15.25
C LYS A 97 10.95 -7.67 -15.52
N LYS A 98 9.79 -8.33 -15.49
CA LYS A 98 8.47 -7.70 -15.62
C LYS A 98 7.97 -7.26 -14.24
N TRP A 99 8.61 -6.20 -13.71
CA TRP A 99 8.48 -5.82 -12.30
C TRP A 99 7.07 -5.43 -11.88
N ARG A 100 6.31 -4.73 -12.74
CA ARG A 100 4.93 -4.31 -12.43
C ARG A 100 3.99 -5.50 -12.34
N GLU A 101 4.12 -6.43 -13.28
CA GLU A 101 3.33 -7.65 -13.34
C GLU A 101 3.68 -8.58 -12.18
N ALA A 102 4.97 -8.72 -11.86
CA ALA A 102 5.42 -9.45 -10.67
C ALA A 102 4.82 -8.85 -9.39
N LEU A 103 4.88 -7.51 -9.25
CA LEU A 103 4.35 -6.82 -8.07
C LEU A 103 2.84 -7.04 -7.96
N ALA A 104 2.11 -6.87 -9.06
CA ALA A 104 0.67 -7.09 -9.11
C ALA A 104 0.29 -8.53 -8.76
N SER A 105 1.03 -9.53 -9.25
CA SER A 105 0.82 -10.93 -8.89
C SER A 105 1.07 -11.17 -7.40
N PHE A 106 2.18 -10.69 -6.85
CA PHE A 106 2.51 -10.92 -5.45
C PHE A 106 1.60 -10.16 -4.47
N GLU A 107 1.16 -8.93 -4.79
CA GLU A 107 0.27 -8.14 -3.93
C GLU A 107 -1.15 -8.70 -3.83
N GLN A 108 -1.55 -9.54 -4.79
CA GLN A 108 -2.83 -10.23 -4.74
C GLN A 108 -2.83 -11.42 -3.77
N ILE A 109 -1.65 -11.88 -3.34
CA ILE A 109 -1.49 -13.01 -2.45
C ILE A 109 -1.66 -12.51 -1.01
N ASN A 110 -2.77 -12.91 -0.39
CA ASN A 110 -3.04 -12.69 1.02
C ASN A 110 -2.89 -14.03 1.75
N PRO A 111 -1.73 -14.31 2.37
CA PRO A 111 -1.51 -15.56 3.09
C PRO A 111 -2.62 -15.74 4.13
N THR A 112 -3.36 -16.84 4.01
CA THR A 112 -4.35 -17.27 4.99
C THR A 112 -3.68 -17.97 6.17
N GLN A 113 -4.41 -18.23 7.26
CA GLN A 113 -3.90 -19.02 8.39
C GLN A 113 -3.46 -20.44 7.99
N SER A 114 -3.90 -20.92 6.83
CA SER A 114 -3.52 -22.22 6.27
C SER A 114 -2.32 -22.17 5.31
N SER A 115 -1.81 -20.97 4.98
CA SER A 115 -0.66 -20.82 4.08
C SER A 115 0.62 -21.29 4.76
N SER A 116 1.53 -21.87 3.97
CA SER A 116 2.82 -22.33 4.48
C SER A 116 3.63 -21.14 5.04
N PRO A 117 4.24 -21.25 6.24
CA PRO A 117 5.19 -20.25 6.75
C PRO A 117 6.33 -19.97 5.78
N LEU A 118 6.77 -20.98 5.02
CA LEU A 118 7.78 -20.83 3.96
C LEU A 118 7.25 -19.96 2.81
N LEU A 119 6.01 -20.17 2.35
CA LEU A 119 5.39 -19.31 1.33
C LEU A 119 5.28 -17.85 1.82
N ALA A 120 4.93 -17.65 3.09
CA ALA A 120 4.87 -16.31 3.66
C ALA A 120 6.24 -15.62 3.66
N ARG A 121 7.32 -16.34 3.99
CA ARG A 121 8.69 -15.83 3.94
C ARG A 121 9.11 -15.53 2.51
N ASP A 122 8.96 -16.47 1.58
CA ASP A 122 9.42 -16.31 0.19
C ASP A 122 8.63 -15.23 -0.56
N LEU A 123 7.33 -15.11 -0.28
CA LEU A 123 6.49 -14.03 -0.80
C LEU A 123 7.03 -12.66 -0.37
N LYS A 124 7.42 -12.50 0.89
CA LYS A 124 7.99 -11.22 1.37
C LYS A 124 9.34 -10.94 0.74
N THR A 125 10.21 -11.93 0.62
CA THR A 125 11.50 -11.80 -0.07
C THR A 125 11.30 -11.33 -1.51
N ASN A 126 10.44 -12.02 -2.28
CA ASN A 126 10.19 -11.68 -3.68
C ASN A 126 9.44 -10.35 -3.84
N LEU A 127 8.51 -9.99 -2.95
CA LEU A 127 7.90 -8.66 -2.94
C LEU A 127 8.94 -7.56 -2.69
N ALA A 128 9.85 -7.78 -1.74
CA ALA A 128 10.91 -6.82 -1.42
C ALA A 128 11.86 -6.62 -2.62
N LEU A 129 12.31 -7.72 -3.23
CA LEU A 129 13.10 -7.72 -4.47
C LEU A 129 12.39 -7.00 -5.62
N THR A 130 11.12 -7.34 -5.85
CA THR A 130 10.32 -6.75 -6.93
C THR A 130 10.22 -5.23 -6.76
N ARG A 131 9.91 -4.78 -5.54
CA ARG A 131 9.81 -3.35 -5.22
C ARG A 131 11.16 -2.64 -5.36
N LEU A 132 12.26 -3.28 -4.93
CA LEU A 132 13.59 -2.72 -5.08
C LEU A 132 13.92 -2.47 -6.55
N PHE A 133 13.81 -3.51 -7.39
CA PHE A 133 14.15 -3.39 -8.81
C PHE A 133 13.16 -2.51 -9.58
N LEU A 134 11.88 -2.52 -9.23
CA LEU A 134 10.91 -1.56 -9.78
C LEU A 134 11.30 -0.12 -9.46
N GLY A 135 11.67 0.16 -8.21
CA GLY A 135 12.12 1.48 -7.79
C GLY A 135 13.37 1.95 -8.54
N ILE A 136 14.35 1.07 -8.71
CA ILE A 136 15.57 1.34 -9.49
C ILE A 136 15.24 1.59 -10.98
N ALA A 137 14.41 0.75 -11.58
CA ALA A 137 14.02 0.86 -12.98
C ALA A 137 13.29 2.18 -13.27
N ILE A 138 12.36 2.57 -12.38
CA ILE A 138 11.68 3.87 -12.44
C ILE A 138 12.69 5.00 -12.33
N LEU A 139 13.59 4.96 -11.33
CA LEU A 139 14.57 6.01 -11.09
C LEU A 139 15.52 6.22 -12.28
N ASN A 140 15.89 5.13 -12.97
CA ASN A 140 16.76 5.15 -14.14
C ASN A 140 16.02 5.49 -15.44
N GLY A 141 14.68 5.60 -15.40
CA GLY A 141 13.87 5.87 -16.60
C GLY A 141 13.93 4.73 -17.61
N GLU A 142 13.93 3.48 -17.16
CA GLU A 142 13.93 2.32 -18.05
C GLU A 142 12.68 2.28 -18.95
N LYS A 143 12.79 1.56 -20.08
CA LYS A 143 11.72 1.42 -21.08
C LYS A 143 10.40 0.95 -20.43
N GLY A 144 9.30 1.65 -20.66
CA GLY A 144 8.00 1.40 -20.00
C GLY A 144 7.69 2.32 -18.81
N TYR A 145 8.65 3.15 -18.40
CA TYR A 145 8.50 4.21 -17.39
C TYR A 145 8.73 5.62 -17.97
N GLU A 146 8.91 5.72 -19.29
CA GLU A 146 9.25 6.97 -19.98
C GLU A 146 8.16 8.04 -19.86
N ASN A 147 6.89 7.62 -19.76
CA ASN A 147 5.74 8.52 -19.69
C ASN A 147 5.51 9.13 -18.31
N LEU A 148 6.22 8.68 -17.26
CA LEU A 148 6.14 9.33 -15.96
C LEU A 148 6.83 10.69 -16.06
N GLN A 149 6.09 11.75 -15.75
CA GLN A 149 6.70 13.07 -15.55
C GLN A 149 7.78 12.95 -14.48
N ASN A 150 8.81 13.78 -14.58
CA ASN A 150 10.01 13.62 -13.75
C ASN A 150 9.71 13.62 -12.24
N GLU A 151 8.74 14.43 -11.77
CA GLU A 151 8.33 14.43 -10.37
C GLU A 151 7.59 13.14 -9.97
N ASP A 152 6.58 12.72 -10.74
CA ASP A 152 5.87 11.45 -10.54
C ASP A 152 6.81 10.25 -10.54
N ARG A 153 7.86 10.30 -11.37
CA ARG A 153 8.92 9.29 -11.44
C ARG A 153 9.67 9.19 -10.11
N PHE A 154 10.08 10.31 -9.52
CA PHE A 154 10.76 10.30 -8.22
C PHE A 154 9.83 9.80 -7.11
N LEU A 155 8.58 10.28 -7.05
CA LEU A 155 7.61 9.83 -6.05
C LEU A 155 7.36 8.31 -6.15
N ALA A 156 7.16 7.81 -7.37
CA ALA A 156 6.96 6.38 -7.61
C ALA A 156 8.21 5.54 -7.26
N ALA A 157 9.42 6.03 -7.57
CA ALA A 157 10.66 5.36 -7.19
C ALA A 157 10.82 5.30 -5.66
N LEU A 158 10.67 6.43 -4.97
CA LEU A 158 10.78 6.54 -3.52
C LEU A 158 9.75 5.64 -2.81
N TYR A 159 8.51 5.62 -3.30
CA TYR A 159 7.45 4.73 -2.79
C TYR A 159 7.85 3.26 -2.86
N ASN A 160 8.39 2.82 -4.01
CA ASN A 160 8.79 1.43 -4.20
C ASN A 160 10.02 1.05 -3.37
N LEU A 161 11.05 1.90 -3.32
CA LEU A 161 12.26 1.65 -2.53
C LEU A 161 11.97 1.54 -1.03
N ARG A 162 11.11 2.41 -0.50
CA ARG A 162 10.65 2.30 0.90
C ARG A 162 9.79 1.07 1.14
N GLY A 163 8.94 0.74 0.18
CA GLY A 163 8.17 -0.49 0.21
C GLY A 163 9.09 -1.71 0.25
N ALA A 164 10.20 -1.70 -0.47
CA ALA A 164 11.19 -2.78 -0.45
C ALA A 164 11.80 -2.97 0.94
N ILE A 165 12.29 -1.89 1.57
CA ILE A 165 12.86 -1.92 2.93
C ILE A 165 11.84 -2.49 3.93
N ARG A 166 10.63 -1.91 3.98
CA ARG A 166 9.56 -2.39 4.89
C ARG A 166 9.19 -3.84 4.66
N THR A 167 9.20 -4.29 3.40
CA THR A 167 8.86 -5.67 3.07
C THR A 167 10.00 -6.61 3.42
N ALA A 168 11.25 -6.18 3.29
CA ALA A 168 12.42 -6.93 3.75
C ALA A 168 12.39 -7.11 5.27
N ASP A 169 12.07 -6.07 6.04
CA ASP A 169 11.89 -6.15 7.50
C ASP A 169 10.78 -7.16 7.87
N ALA A 170 9.64 -7.10 7.19
CA ALA A 170 8.55 -8.06 7.37
C ALA A 170 8.97 -9.49 6.96
N GLY A 171 9.81 -9.62 5.94
CA GLY A 171 10.43 -10.88 5.53
C GLY A 171 11.35 -11.44 6.62
N MET A 172 12.15 -10.61 7.29
CA MET A 172 13.01 -11.05 8.40
C MET A 172 12.20 -11.60 9.57
N LEU A 173 11.03 -11.01 9.86
CA LEU A 173 10.11 -11.52 10.87
C LEU A 173 9.49 -12.87 10.47
N ALA A 174 9.10 -13.01 9.19
CA ALA A 174 8.59 -14.28 8.66
C ALA A 174 9.65 -15.39 8.68
N ASP A 175 10.90 -15.04 8.33
CA ASP A 175 12.06 -15.94 8.36
C ASP A 175 12.38 -16.40 9.79
N CYS A 176 12.38 -15.47 10.75
CA CYS A 176 12.53 -15.81 12.17
C CYS A 176 11.40 -16.72 12.67
N THR A 177 10.17 -16.53 12.18
CA THR A 177 9.04 -17.41 12.52
C THR A 177 9.26 -18.82 11.98
N LEU A 178 9.69 -18.95 10.72
CA LEU A 178 10.02 -20.24 10.10
C LEU A 178 11.15 -20.95 10.87
N GLN A 179 12.26 -20.26 11.15
CA GLN A 179 13.37 -20.83 11.92
C GLN A 179 12.95 -21.34 13.30
N LYS A 180 12.07 -20.60 14.00
CA LYS A 180 11.52 -21.06 15.30
C LYS A 180 10.65 -22.31 15.16
N LEU A 181 9.85 -22.40 14.09
CA LEU A 181 9.05 -23.60 13.80
C LEU A 181 9.94 -24.80 13.45
N GLU A 182 11.11 -24.56 12.86
CA GLU A 182 12.14 -25.57 12.59
C GLU A 182 13.00 -25.92 13.82
N GLY A 183 12.74 -25.30 14.98
CA GLY A 183 13.39 -25.62 16.25
C GLY A 183 14.61 -24.75 16.60
N ALA A 184 14.85 -23.65 15.89
CA ALA A 184 15.93 -22.73 16.23
C ALA A 184 15.68 -22.04 17.59
N ALA A 185 16.69 -22.06 18.46
CA ALA A 185 16.63 -21.41 19.77
C ALA A 185 16.70 -19.86 19.67
N ALA A 186 17.37 -19.36 18.65
CA ALA A 186 17.48 -17.94 18.34
C ALA A 186 17.46 -17.76 16.81
N CYS A 187 16.81 -16.70 16.35
CA CYS A 187 16.74 -16.39 14.93
C CYS A 187 18.06 -15.84 14.42
N GLN A 188 18.58 -16.42 13.35
CA GLN A 188 19.69 -15.86 12.60
C GLN A 188 19.15 -14.88 11.54
N PRO A 189 19.81 -13.73 11.31
CA PRO A 189 19.41 -12.81 10.25
C PRO A 189 19.56 -13.49 8.88
N SER A 190 18.60 -13.26 7.98
CA SER A 190 18.73 -13.69 6.59
C SER A 190 19.66 -12.75 5.82
N ASP A 191 20.71 -13.32 5.21
CA ASP A 191 21.69 -12.57 4.42
C ASP A 191 21.05 -11.88 3.21
N ASP A 192 20.13 -12.57 2.52
CA ASP A 192 19.45 -12.05 1.32
C ASP A 192 18.54 -10.87 1.67
N LEU A 193 17.72 -11.01 2.71
CA LEU A 193 16.85 -9.92 3.19
C LEU A 193 17.68 -8.74 3.71
N GLY A 194 18.79 -9.01 4.39
CA GLY A 194 19.74 -7.98 4.82
C GLY A 194 20.41 -7.25 3.64
N MET A 195 20.70 -7.94 2.54
CA MET A 195 21.20 -7.29 1.32
C MET A 195 20.14 -6.42 0.66
N ILE A 196 18.90 -6.90 0.53
CA ILE A 196 17.79 -6.13 -0.05
C ILE A 196 17.54 -4.85 0.75
N GLU A 197 17.54 -4.94 2.08
CA GLU A 197 17.36 -3.78 2.95
C GLU A 197 18.48 -2.74 2.76
N ARG A 198 19.74 -3.18 2.77
CA ARG A 198 20.91 -2.29 2.56
C ARG A 198 20.88 -1.62 1.20
N GLU A 199 20.63 -2.37 0.13
CA GLU A 199 20.56 -1.83 -1.22
C GLU A 199 19.36 -0.88 -1.37
N GLY A 200 18.21 -1.23 -0.79
CA GLY A 200 17.04 -0.35 -0.73
C GLY A 200 17.35 0.99 -0.06
N ARG A 201 18.08 0.99 1.05
CA ARG A 201 18.51 2.22 1.74
C ARG A 201 19.47 3.06 0.88
N LEU A 202 20.43 2.42 0.22
CA LEU A 202 21.38 3.10 -0.66
C LEU A 202 20.66 3.77 -1.84
N GLN A 203 19.81 3.03 -2.54
CA GLN A 203 19.04 3.54 -3.68
C GLN A 203 18.05 4.62 -3.26
N LEU A 204 17.43 4.48 -2.08
CA LEU A 204 16.56 5.52 -1.52
C LEU A 204 17.32 6.83 -1.28
N ALA A 205 18.53 6.76 -0.71
CA ALA A 205 19.35 7.94 -0.51
C ALA A 205 19.73 8.62 -1.83
N GLN A 206 20.10 7.84 -2.86
CA GLN A 206 20.40 8.37 -4.19
C GLN A 206 19.17 9.01 -4.85
N ALA A 207 18.01 8.37 -4.74
CA ALA A 207 16.75 8.89 -5.26
C ALA A 207 16.38 10.22 -4.61
N LEU A 208 16.56 10.35 -3.29
CA LEU A 208 16.32 11.60 -2.57
C LEU A 208 17.26 12.73 -3.00
N VAL A 209 18.55 12.44 -3.23
CA VAL A 209 19.50 13.44 -3.74
C VAL A 209 19.12 13.90 -5.15
N LYS A 210 18.83 12.95 -6.05
CA LYS A 210 18.40 13.27 -7.43
C LYS A 210 17.08 14.04 -7.45
N SER A 211 16.12 13.66 -6.59
CA SER A 211 14.84 14.36 -6.44
C SER A 211 15.05 15.80 -5.98
N ARG A 212 15.90 16.04 -4.97
CA ARG A 212 16.23 17.42 -4.54
C ARG A 212 16.92 18.24 -5.63
N GLN A 213 17.87 17.65 -6.36
CA GLN A 213 18.52 18.33 -7.48
C GLN A 213 17.53 18.66 -8.59
N PHE A 214 16.62 17.73 -8.90
CA PHE A 214 15.56 17.94 -9.87
C PHE A 214 14.61 19.05 -9.44
N GLN A 215 14.15 19.03 -8.17
CA GLN A 215 13.32 20.06 -7.57
C GLN A 215 13.99 21.43 -7.65
N LEU A 216 15.30 21.53 -7.34
CA LEU A 216 16.04 22.78 -7.50
C LEU A 216 16.12 23.25 -8.95
N GLN A 217 16.21 22.34 -9.93
CA GLN A 217 16.24 22.70 -11.36
C GLN A 217 14.86 23.09 -11.92
N HIS A 218 13.78 22.59 -11.31
CA HIS A 218 12.39 22.80 -11.74
C HIS A 218 11.59 23.52 -10.66
N ALA A 219 12.28 24.30 -9.83
CA ALA A 219 11.74 25.03 -8.70
C ALA A 219 10.57 25.91 -9.19
N SER A 220 9.34 25.53 -8.83
CA SER A 220 8.18 26.37 -9.10
C SER A 220 8.05 27.42 -8.01
N MET A 221 7.71 28.64 -8.40
CA MET A 221 7.57 29.73 -7.44
C MET A 221 6.48 29.43 -6.41
N GLU A 222 5.42 28.74 -6.84
CA GLU A 222 4.28 28.34 -6.03
C GLU A 222 4.68 27.51 -4.81
N ARG A 223 5.66 26.61 -4.96
CA ARG A 223 6.11 25.68 -3.91
C ARG A 223 7.32 26.19 -3.13
N GLU A 224 8.25 26.86 -3.81
CA GLU A 224 9.55 27.18 -3.21
C GLU A 224 9.57 28.54 -2.50
N ILE A 225 8.65 29.46 -2.82
CA ILE A 225 8.51 30.72 -2.06
C ILE A 225 8.10 30.46 -0.60
N PRO A 226 7.12 29.59 -0.28
CA PRO A 226 6.86 29.17 1.10
C PRO A 226 8.10 28.63 1.81
N LEU A 227 8.95 27.88 1.10
CA LEU A 227 10.19 27.36 1.67
C LEU A 227 11.21 28.46 1.95
N LEU A 228 11.37 29.44 1.05
CA LEU A 228 12.17 30.65 1.29
C LEU A 228 11.64 31.48 2.47
N LEU A 229 10.32 31.64 2.58
CA LEU A 229 9.67 32.30 3.72
C LEU A 229 9.98 31.58 5.03
N SER A 230 9.95 30.23 5.03
CA SER A 230 10.33 29.42 6.19
C SER A 230 11.80 29.64 6.58
N GLY A 231 12.72 29.67 5.60
CA GLY A 231 14.13 29.97 5.83
C GLY A 231 14.38 31.36 6.41
N LEU A 232 13.67 32.38 5.89
CA LEU A 232 13.69 33.74 6.43
C LEU A 232 13.15 33.81 7.85
N ASN A 233 12.02 33.15 8.14
CA ASN A 233 11.44 33.09 9.48
C ASN A 233 12.43 32.46 10.48
N GLY A 234 13.12 31.38 10.09
CA GLY A 234 14.19 30.79 10.90
C GLY A 234 15.35 31.77 11.15
N THR A 235 15.79 32.48 10.11
CA THR A 235 16.86 33.49 10.24
C THR A 235 16.45 34.64 11.17
N VAL A 236 15.18 35.06 11.15
CA VAL A 236 14.66 36.08 12.08
C VAL A 236 14.61 35.57 13.52
N GLN A 237 14.25 34.31 13.74
CA GLN A 237 14.31 33.68 15.07
C GLN A 237 15.75 33.58 15.60
N ASP A 238 16.70 33.21 14.74
CA ASP A 238 18.12 33.17 15.06
C ASP A 238 18.64 34.57 15.50
N LEU A 239 18.21 35.63 14.82
CA LEU A 239 18.52 37.01 15.25
C LEU A 239 17.88 37.36 16.59
N ALA A 240 16.61 36.98 16.81
CA ALA A 240 15.95 37.23 18.09
C ALA A 240 16.70 36.54 19.24
N PHE A 241 17.21 35.32 19.02
CA PHE A 241 18.06 34.63 20.00
C PHE A 241 19.29 35.45 20.40
N LEU A 242 19.97 36.10 19.44
CA LEU A 242 21.12 36.96 19.73
C LEU A 242 20.79 38.20 20.58
N ILE A 243 19.54 38.68 20.52
CA ILE A 243 19.07 39.85 21.27
C ILE A 243 18.58 39.42 22.67
N GLU A 244 17.80 38.36 22.72
CA GLU A 244 17.04 37.95 23.91
C GLU A 244 17.90 37.19 24.93
N ASN A 245 19.02 36.61 24.49
CA ASN A 245 19.88 35.81 25.35
C ASN A 245 21.14 36.60 25.74
N PRO A 246 21.47 36.72 27.04
CA PRO A 246 22.72 37.34 27.47
C PRO A 246 23.90 36.43 27.11
N LEU A 247 24.60 36.77 26.03
CA LEU A 247 25.75 36.04 25.51
C LEU A 247 27.05 36.80 25.80
N SER A 248 28.14 36.08 26.06
CA SER A 248 29.47 36.71 26.05
C SER A 248 29.82 37.18 24.62
N PRO A 249 30.71 38.18 24.44
CA PRO A 249 31.12 38.64 23.11
C PRO A 249 31.65 37.53 22.20
N TYR A 250 32.34 36.54 22.78
CA TYR A 250 32.83 35.37 22.05
C TYR A 250 31.70 34.45 21.59
N GLN A 251 30.74 34.15 22.47
CA GLN A 251 29.57 33.33 22.11
C GLN A 251 28.69 34.03 21.08
N GLN A 252 28.43 35.34 21.26
CA GLN A 252 27.66 36.13 20.32
C GLN A 252 28.25 36.07 18.92
N LYS A 253 29.57 36.26 18.78
CA LYS A 253 30.26 36.15 17.50
C LYS A 253 30.14 34.75 16.88
N ASN A 254 30.32 33.68 17.66
CA ASN A 254 30.20 32.32 17.14
C ASN A 254 28.78 31.97 16.68
N TYR A 255 27.75 32.35 17.44
CA TYR A 255 26.36 32.15 17.04
C TYR A 255 26.03 33.00 15.81
N GLN A 256 26.48 34.24 15.76
CA GLN A 256 26.34 35.12 14.60
C GLN A 256 26.97 34.51 13.34
N ASP A 257 28.22 34.04 13.40
CA ASP A 257 28.90 33.39 12.28
C ASP A 257 28.15 32.13 11.82
N PHE A 258 27.65 31.33 12.78
CA PHE A 258 26.84 30.15 12.50
C PHE A 258 25.51 30.51 11.81
N PHE A 259 24.77 31.48 12.32
CA PHE A 259 23.49 31.90 11.74
C PHE A 259 23.66 32.56 10.36
N VAL A 260 24.74 33.33 10.15
CA VAL A 260 25.10 33.85 8.82
C VAL A 260 25.35 32.71 7.84
N LEU A 261 26.04 31.65 8.27
CA LEU A 261 26.28 30.47 7.44
C LEU A 261 24.96 29.76 7.09
N GLN A 262 24.06 29.58 8.06
CA GLN A 262 22.74 28.98 7.84
C GLN A 262 21.93 29.80 6.85
N ALA A 263 21.84 31.11 7.06
CA ALA A 263 21.13 32.02 6.17
C ALA A 263 21.73 31.98 4.73
N LYS A 264 23.05 31.96 4.59
CA LYS A 264 23.71 31.81 3.27
C LYS A 264 23.37 30.51 2.55
N SER A 265 23.06 29.43 3.25
CA SER A 265 22.70 28.14 2.63
C SER A 265 21.40 28.21 1.80
N TRP A 266 20.60 29.26 1.97
CA TRP A 266 19.39 29.50 1.19
C TRP A 266 19.65 30.18 -0.15
N ILE A 267 20.83 30.78 -0.36
CA ILE A 267 21.19 31.50 -1.61
C ILE A 267 21.01 30.63 -2.86
N PRO A 268 21.40 29.34 -2.90
CA PRO A 268 21.19 28.52 -4.08
C PRO A 268 19.72 28.41 -4.52
N LEU A 269 18.77 28.41 -3.56
CA LEU A 269 17.34 28.38 -3.88
C LEU A 269 16.87 29.73 -4.46
N TRP A 270 17.36 30.84 -3.91
CA TRP A 270 17.13 32.18 -4.48
C TRP A 270 17.64 32.26 -5.94
N GLU A 271 18.84 31.75 -6.19
CA GLU A 271 19.45 31.76 -7.52
C GLU A 271 18.74 30.82 -8.51
N ALA A 272 18.26 29.67 -8.04
CA ALA A 272 17.46 28.74 -8.84
C ALA A 272 16.14 29.40 -9.27
N LEU A 273 15.42 30.00 -8.33
CA LEU A 273 14.14 30.67 -8.61
C LEU A 273 14.30 31.88 -9.52
N ALA A 274 15.40 32.63 -9.39
CA ALA A 274 15.66 33.80 -10.23
C ALA A 274 15.64 33.51 -11.74
N LYS A 275 15.97 32.27 -12.15
CA LYS A 275 16.04 31.85 -13.56
C LYS A 275 14.68 31.52 -14.17
N GLY A 276 13.65 31.31 -13.35
CA GLY A 276 12.31 30.88 -13.78
C GLY A 276 11.22 31.95 -13.65
N LEU A 277 11.57 33.20 -13.35
CA LEU A 277 10.60 34.26 -13.06
C LEU A 277 9.97 34.84 -14.34
N PRO A 278 8.63 34.91 -14.45
CA PRO A 278 7.99 35.76 -15.44
C PRO A 278 8.23 37.23 -15.11
N ASP A 279 8.31 38.09 -16.13
CA ASP A 279 8.63 39.52 -15.99
C ASP A 279 7.78 40.23 -14.94
N SER A 280 6.49 39.89 -14.86
CA SER A 280 5.54 40.46 -13.88
C SER A 280 5.88 40.17 -12.41
N SER A 281 6.69 39.16 -12.14
CA SER A 281 7.07 38.69 -10.80
C SER A 281 8.52 39.05 -10.45
N GLN A 282 9.30 39.50 -11.44
CA GLN A 282 10.74 39.69 -11.30
C GLN A 282 11.08 40.83 -10.34
N THR A 283 10.34 41.95 -10.37
CA THR A 283 10.58 43.11 -9.50
C THR A 283 10.38 42.77 -8.03
N LEU A 284 9.27 42.12 -7.67
CA LEU A 284 9.00 41.74 -6.27
C LEU A 284 10.05 40.75 -5.76
N PHE A 285 10.41 39.75 -6.58
CA PHE A 285 11.44 38.79 -6.22
C PHE A 285 12.83 39.44 -6.04
N GLN A 286 13.22 40.34 -6.96
CA GLN A 286 14.49 41.06 -6.85
C GLN A 286 14.54 41.94 -5.60
N ASN A 287 13.45 42.66 -5.29
CA ASN A 287 13.35 43.46 -4.06
C ASN A 287 13.48 42.59 -2.81
N ALA A 288 12.81 41.43 -2.79
CA ALA A 288 12.91 40.47 -1.70
C ALA A 288 14.36 39.96 -1.53
N TYR A 289 15.01 39.57 -2.63
CA TYR A 289 16.36 39.03 -2.61
C TYR A 289 17.41 40.08 -2.24
N GLN A 290 17.26 41.33 -2.69
CA GLN A 290 18.15 42.42 -2.28
C GLN A 290 18.00 42.75 -0.80
N SER A 291 16.77 42.80 -0.28
CA SER A 291 16.51 42.98 1.15
C SER A 291 17.14 41.84 1.97
N PHE A 292 17.02 40.59 1.50
CA PHE A 292 17.67 39.45 2.14
C PHE A 292 19.20 39.59 2.17
N LYS A 293 19.83 39.93 1.04
CA LYS A 293 21.29 40.15 0.97
C LYS A 293 21.76 41.30 1.86
N GLN A 294 20.97 42.38 1.94
CA GLN A 294 21.26 43.49 2.84
C GLN A 294 21.15 43.04 4.30
N GLY A 295 20.09 42.32 4.66
CA GLY A 295 19.93 41.74 6.00
C GLY A 295 21.08 40.83 6.41
N LEU A 296 21.60 40.01 5.48
CA LEU A 296 22.81 39.21 5.69
C LEU A 296 24.07 40.06 5.92
N SER A 297 24.23 41.15 5.17
CA SER A 297 25.36 42.09 5.31
C SER A 297 25.32 42.80 6.66
N ASP A 298 24.14 43.25 7.06
CA ASP A 298 23.91 43.91 8.35
C ASP A 298 24.10 42.92 9.50
N MET A 299 23.65 41.68 9.32
CA MET A 299 23.91 40.59 10.28
C MET A 299 25.41 40.37 10.45
N GLN A 300 26.21 40.35 9.39
CA GLN A 300 27.68 40.18 9.48
C GLN A 300 28.38 41.36 10.17
N LYS A 301 27.83 42.57 10.04
CA LYS A 301 28.35 43.80 10.68
C LYS A 301 27.92 43.97 12.13
N ASN A 302 27.18 43.01 12.68
CA ASN A 302 26.59 43.04 14.02
C ASN A 302 25.56 44.18 14.21
N THR A 303 24.92 44.62 13.13
CA THR A 303 23.82 45.60 13.15
C THR A 303 22.50 44.83 13.12
N VAL A 304 22.16 44.22 14.26
CA VAL A 304 21.09 43.21 14.40
C VAL A 304 19.69 43.80 14.14
N SER A 305 19.43 45.03 14.58
CA SER A 305 18.14 45.72 14.37
C SER A 305 17.88 46.04 12.90
N GLU A 306 18.91 46.53 12.20
CA GLU A 306 18.89 46.76 10.76
C GLU A 306 18.68 45.44 10.00
N SER A 307 19.37 44.38 10.41
CA SER A 307 19.21 43.05 9.84
C SER A 307 17.78 42.52 9.96
N GLN A 308 17.15 42.64 11.14
CA GLN A 308 15.75 42.27 11.34
C GLN A 308 14.80 43.05 10.43
N THR A 309 15.03 44.37 10.30
CA THR A 309 14.22 45.23 9.43
C THR A 309 14.30 44.79 7.97
N GLN A 310 15.50 44.46 7.49
CA GLN A 310 15.71 44.01 6.12
C GLN A 310 15.12 42.61 5.85
N PHE A 311 15.21 41.68 6.80
CA PHE A 311 14.54 40.40 6.66
C PHE A 311 13.02 40.53 6.71
N ALA A 312 12.46 41.43 7.52
CA ALA A 312 11.03 41.74 7.50
C ALA A 312 10.58 42.32 6.14
N HIS A 313 11.37 43.20 5.52
CA HIS A 313 11.11 43.67 4.16
C HIS A 313 11.15 42.52 3.15
N SER A 314 12.15 41.63 3.24
CA SER A 314 12.25 40.46 2.36
C SER A 314 11.02 39.55 2.47
N GLN A 315 10.57 39.26 3.69
CA GLN A 315 9.36 38.49 3.95
C GLN A 315 8.11 39.15 3.38
N LYS A 316 7.97 40.47 3.54
CA LYS A 316 6.85 41.24 2.99
C LYS A 316 6.79 41.08 1.47
N TRP A 317 7.90 41.32 0.77
CA TRP A 317 7.96 41.19 -0.68
C TRP A 317 7.69 39.76 -1.17
N LEU A 318 8.19 38.74 -0.48
CA LEU A 318 7.88 37.34 -0.81
C LEU A 318 6.39 37.01 -0.61
N LYS A 319 5.76 37.52 0.46
CA LYS A 319 4.32 37.32 0.70
C LYS A 319 3.47 37.98 -0.38
N GLU A 320 3.81 39.21 -0.78
CA GLU A 320 3.15 39.90 -1.89
C GLU A 320 3.32 39.14 -3.22
N LEU A 321 4.53 38.64 -3.49
CA LEU A 321 4.79 37.82 -4.66
C LEU A 321 3.97 36.52 -4.64
N LEU A 322 3.92 35.84 -3.50
CA LEU A 322 3.14 34.62 -3.32
C LEU A 322 1.65 34.86 -3.56
N GLN A 323 1.10 35.96 -3.04
CA GLN A 323 -0.29 36.35 -3.27
C GLN A 323 -0.57 36.62 -4.76
N GLN A 324 0.35 37.27 -5.48
CA GLN A 324 0.23 37.49 -6.92
C GLN A 324 0.21 36.19 -7.72
N ILE A 325 1.03 35.21 -7.33
CA ILE A 325 1.13 33.92 -8.02
C ILE A 325 -0.10 33.06 -7.70
N TRP A 326 -0.37 32.83 -6.42
CA TRP A 326 -1.48 31.99 -5.98
C TRP A 326 -2.83 32.58 -6.30
N GLY A 327 -2.97 33.91 -6.34
CA GLY A 327 -4.24 34.59 -6.66
C GLY A 327 -4.81 34.20 -8.02
N LYS A 328 -3.98 33.69 -8.94
CA LYS A 328 -4.40 33.19 -10.25
C LYS A 328 -4.89 31.73 -10.23
N ASN A 329 -4.55 30.98 -9.19
CA ASN A 329 -4.83 29.56 -9.07
C ASN A 329 -6.09 29.29 -8.21
N PRO A 330 -6.96 28.37 -8.63
CA PRO A 330 -8.04 27.85 -7.80
C PRO A 330 -7.51 27.25 -6.49
N LEU A 331 -8.25 27.45 -5.38
CA LEU A 331 -7.88 26.92 -4.07
C LEU A 331 -7.70 25.40 -4.08
N SER A 332 -8.55 24.66 -4.82
CA SER A 332 -8.44 23.20 -4.94
C SER A 332 -7.09 22.74 -5.46
N ILE A 333 -6.55 23.42 -6.48
CA ILE A 333 -5.23 23.11 -7.06
C ILE A 333 -4.12 23.38 -6.02
N LEU A 334 -4.22 24.46 -5.26
CA LEU A 334 -3.23 24.78 -4.23
C LEU A 334 -3.23 23.77 -3.09
N ILE A 335 -4.41 23.31 -2.66
CA ILE A 335 -4.54 22.27 -1.63
C ILE A 335 -4.05 20.91 -2.16
N GLU A 336 -4.29 20.61 -3.44
CA GLU A 336 -3.75 19.41 -4.08
C GLU A 336 -2.22 19.43 -4.11
N ASN A 337 -1.61 20.57 -4.49
CA ASN A 337 -0.16 20.76 -4.44
C ASN A 337 0.39 20.59 -3.02
N LEU A 338 -0.20 21.26 -2.03
CA LEU A 338 0.17 21.10 -0.63
C LEU A 338 0.11 19.62 -0.20
N TYR A 339 -0.93 18.88 -0.61
CA TYR A 339 -1.03 17.45 -0.30
C TYR A 339 0.09 16.62 -0.97
N GLN A 340 0.50 16.95 -2.19
CA GLN A 340 1.67 16.33 -2.83
C GLN A 340 2.98 16.65 -2.10
N ASP A 341 3.12 17.88 -1.59
CA ASP A 341 4.30 18.30 -0.82
C ASP A 341 4.36 17.56 0.52
N TYR A 342 3.21 17.31 1.16
CA TYR A 342 3.12 16.37 2.29
C TYR A 342 3.61 14.98 1.92
N GLN A 343 3.19 14.41 0.78
CA GLN A 343 3.68 13.09 0.36
C GLN A 343 5.19 13.08 0.15
N THR A 344 5.74 14.15 -0.44
CA THR A 344 7.18 14.31 -0.66
C THR A 344 7.95 14.39 0.67
N VAL A 345 7.47 15.16 1.64
CA VAL A 345 8.08 15.22 2.98
C VAL A 345 7.92 13.89 3.72
N ALA A 346 6.77 13.23 3.58
CA ALA A 346 6.54 11.90 4.12
C ALA A 346 7.57 10.88 3.61
N MET A 347 8.06 11.08 2.37
CA MET A 347 9.08 10.27 1.70
C MET A 347 10.51 10.45 2.22
N GLN A 348 10.74 11.34 3.19
CA GLN A 348 12.02 11.49 3.88
C GLN A 348 11.96 10.82 5.27
N ASP A 349 12.97 10.00 5.61
CA ASP A 349 13.10 9.37 6.94
C ASP A 349 14.56 9.52 7.42
N PRO A 350 14.83 10.29 8.51
CA PRO A 350 13.87 10.99 9.37
C PRO A 350 13.11 12.12 8.65
N LEU A 351 12.01 12.56 9.26
CA LEU A 351 11.28 13.73 8.76
C LEU A 351 12.21 14.97 8.77
N PRO A 352 12.30 15.71 7.66
CA PRO A 352 13.18 16.87 7.55
C PRO A 352 12.57 18.06 8.27
N LEU A 353 13.29 18.64 9.23
CA LEU A 353 12.84 19.84 9.94
C LEU A 353 12.46 20.97 8.97
N LEU A 354 13.30 21.19 7.96
CA LEU A 354 13.12 22.22 6.93
C LEU A 354 11.83 21.99 6.10
N GLY A 355 11.55 20.75 5.73
CA GLY A 355 10.35 20.40 4.96
C GLY A 355 9.07 20.57 5.76
N LEU A 356 9.10 20.22 7.06
CA LEU A 356 7.98 20.47 7.96
C LEU A 356 7.71 21.97 8.15
N SER A 357 8.78 22.76 8.31
CA SER A 357 8.65 24.22 8.46
C SER A 357 8.13 24.89 7.19
N GLY A 358 8.56 24.41 6.01
CA GLY A 358 8.04 24.85 4.72
C GLY A 358 6.53 24.59 4.58
N LEU A 359 6.09 23.36 4.86
CA LEU A 359 4.66 23.00 4.84
C LEU A 359 3.83 23.84 5.82
N LEU A 360 4.38 24.17 6.99
CA LEU A 360 3.68 24.96 7.99
C LEU A 360 3.48 26.39 7.51
N GLU A 361 4.53 26.97 6.93
CA GLU A 361 4.44 28.31 6.36
C GLU A 361 3.44 28.34 5.20
N GLU A 362 3.49 27.35 4.30
CA GLU A 362 2.55 27.23 3.19
C GLU A 362 1.09 27.16 3.69
N GLN A 363 0.81 26.33 4.70
CA GLN A 363 -0.52 26.28 5.30
C GLN A 363 -0.93 27.62 5.93
N LYS A 364 -0.05 28.29 6.66
CA LYS A 364 -0.35 29.60 7.25
C LYS A 364 -0.73 30.63 6.18
N GLN A 365 -0.05 30.62 5.04
CA GLN A 365 -0.37 31.50 3.92
C GLN A 365 -1.71 31.10 3.25
N LEU A 366 -1.96 29.80 3.03
CA LEU A 366 -3.21 29.31 2.42
C LEU A 366 -4.43 29.55 3.29
N LYS A 367 -4.29 29.51 4.63
CA LYS A 367 -5.38 29.76 5.58
C LYS A 367 -6.07 31.10 5.31
N GLY A 368 -5.33 32.13 4.90
CA GLY A 368 -5.87 33.45 4.57
C GLY A 368 -6.83 33.47 3.38
N ARG A 369 -6.91 32.39 2.61
CA ARG A 369 -7.80 32.23 1.44
C ARG A 369 -8.96 31.27 1.68
N ILE A 370 -9.04 30.66 2.86
CA ILE A 370 -10.08 29.68 3.19
C ILE A 370 -11.19 30.40 3.94
N GLU A 371 -12.43 30.21 3.49
CA GLU A 371 -13.60 30.77 4.14
C GLU A 371 -13.72 30.30 5.60
N PRO A 372 -14.15 31.15 6.55
CA PRO A 372 -14.22 30.80 7.97
C PRO A 372 -14.99 29.51 8.27
N GLU A 373 -16.08 29.25 7.53
CA GLU A 373 -16.92 28.06 7.66
C GLU A 373 -16.18 26.75 7.33
N GLN A 374 -15.16 26.82 6.47
CA GLN A 374 -14.35 25.70 6.02
C GLN A 374 -13.01 25.61 6.79
N SER A 375 -12.68 26.62 7.59
CA SER A 375 -11.37 26.82 8.22
C SER A 375 -11.03 25.79 9.29
N GLN A 376 -12.02 25.17 9.95
CA GLN A 376 -11.76 24.35 11.14
C GLN A 376 -10.88 23.12 10.86
N ARG A 377 -11.09 22.41 9.75
CA ARG A 377 -10.27 21.22 9.39
C ARG A 377 -8.86 21.61 9.02
N PHE A 378 -8.73 22.66 8.22
CA PHE A 378 -7.44 23.18 7.81
C PHE A 378 -6.65 23.74 9.01
N GLN A 379 -7.33 24.35 9.97
CA GLN A 379 -6.74 24.79 11.23
C GLN A 379 -6.21 23.62 12.06
N ARG A 380 -6.95 22.50 12.14
CA ARG A 380 -6.44 21.29 12.80
C ARG A 380 -5.18 20.75 12.12
N SER A 381 -5.09 20.82 10.79
CA SER A 381 -3.88 20.45 10.06
C SER A 381 -2.67 21.27 10.52
N ILE A 382 -2.82 22.60 10.61
CA ILE A 382 -1.78 23.52 11.09
C ILE A 382 -1.33 23.15 12.50
N GLU A 383 -2.27 22.99 13.44
CA GLU A 383 -1.97 22.66 14.83
C GLU A 383 -1.23 21.32 14.95
N ARG A 384 -1.60 20.32 14.13
CA ARG A 384 -0.92 19.03 14.10
C ARG A 384 0.47 19.14 13.49
N LEU A 385 0.67 19.95 12.46
CA LEU A 385 2.00 20.16 11.90
C LEU A 385 2.92 20.91 12.87
N GLU A 386 2.39 21.87 13.64
CA GLU A 386 3.13 22.55 14.72
C GLU A 386 3.59 21.55 15.79
N LYS A 387 2.69 20.67 16.25
CA LYS A 387 3.04 19.59 17.19
C LYS A 387 4.07 18.62 16.62
N SER A 388 4.04 18.36 15.32
CA SER A 388 5.05 17.55 14.64
C SER A 388 6.44 18.18 14.72
N LEU A 389 6.54 19.47 14.39
CA LEU A 389 7.78 20.25 14.48
C LEU A 389 8.32 20.30 15.92
N GLU A 390 7.48 20.63 16.88
CA GLU A 390 7.84 20.68 18.31
C GLU A 390 8.35 19.32 18.81
N SER A 391 7.68 18.23 18.42
CA SER A 391 8.09 16.86 18.79
C SER A 391 9.44 16.50 18.17
N LEU A 392 9.69 16.89 16.92
CA LEU A 392 10.97 16.64 16.26
C LEU A 392 12.11 17.41 16.93
N GLN A 393 11.89 18.69 17.25
CA GLN A 393 12.85 19.53 17.97
C GLN A 393 13.17 18.99 19.37
N ARG A 394 12.21 18.36 20.05
CA ARG A 394 12.39 17.68 21.34
C ARG A 394 13.01 16.28 21.23
N GLY A 395 13.45 15.85 20.05
CA GLY A 395 14.05 14.53 19.85
C GLY A 395 13.05 13.38 19.96
N LYS A 396 11.76 13.61 19.69
CA LYS A 396 10.68 12.61 19.68
C LYS A 396 10.21 12.31 18.24
N PRO A 397 11.02 11.64 17.41
CA PRO A 397 10.74 11.48 15.97
C PRO A 397 9.49 10.65 15.66
N LEU A 398 9.14 9.68 16.51
CA LEU A 398 7.92 8.87 16.31
C LEU A 398 6.65 9.68 16.57
N LEU A 399 6.68 10.53 17.60
CA LEU A 399 5.58 11.45 17.88
C LEU A 399 5.44 12.51 16.78
N ALA A 400 6.57 13.01 16.26
CA ALA A 400 6.58 13.87 15.08
C ALA A 400 5.94 13.18 13.86
N LYS A 401 6.32 11.92 13.56
CA LYS A 401 5.72 11.13 12.49
C LYS A 401 4.20 10.96 12.65
N LEU A 402 3.73 10.77 13.89
CA LEU A 402 2.32 10.63 14.18
C LEU A 402 1.55 11.93 13.89
N TYR A 403 2.00 13.06 14.44
CA TYR A 403 1.35 14.35 14.22
C TYR A 403 1.45 14.82 12.75
N PHE A 404 2.55 14.52 12.08
CA PHE A 404 2.70 14.76 10.65
C PHE A 404 1.66 13.99 9.82
N ALA A 405 1.47 12.70 10.11
CA ALA A 405 0.46 11.88 9.44
C ALA A 405 -0.97 12.39 9.69
N GLU A 406 -1.24 12.90 10.90
CA GLU A 406 -2.52 13.55 11.23
C GLU A 406 -2.75 14.83 10.44
N ALA A 407 -1.74 15.68 10.31
CA ALA A 407 -1.83 16.90 9.51
C ALA A 407 -2.08 16.58 8.03
N GLU A 408 -1.31 15.65 7.45
CA GLU A 408 -1.49 15.14 6.08
C GLU A 408 -2.94 14.68 5.84
N GLN A 409 -3.51 13.91 6.77
CA GLN A 409 -4.87 13.39 6.65
C GLN A 409 -5.94 14.50 6.72
N GLU A 410 -5.75 15.54 7.52
CA GLU A 410 -6.65 16.69 7.55
C GLU A 410 -6.59 17.49 6.23
N VAL A 411 -5.42 17.66 5.62
CA VAL A 411 -5.29 18.26 4.27
C VAL A 411 -6.01 17.40 3.23
N LYS A 412 -5.79 16.08 3.22
CA LYS A 412 -6.49 15.16 2.31
C LYS A 412 -8.01 15.26 2.46
N SER A 413 -8.49 15.29 3.70
CA SER A 413 -9.91 15.40 4.00
C SER A 413 -10.50 16.74 3.56
N PHE A 414 -9.73 17.83 3.68
CA PHE A 414 -10.11 19.15 3.20
C PHE A 414 -10.18 19.19 1.67
N LEU A 415 -9.21 18.59 0.97
CA LEU A 415 -9.21 18.49 -0.49
C LEU A 415 -10.47 17.78 -1.00
N LEU A 416 -10.88 16.69 -0.35
CA LEU A 416 -12.11 15.97 -0.71
C LEU A 416 -13.38 16.82 -0.54
N LEU A 417 -13.41 17.77 0.41
CA LEU A 417 -14.55 18.69 0.57
C LEU A 417 -14.63 19.75 -0.53
N LEU A 418 -13.49 20.10 -1.13
CA LEU A 418 -13.43 21.05 -2.25
C LEU A 418 -13.83 20.41 -3.58
N GLN A 419 -13.88 19.07 -3.65
CA GLN A 419 -14.30 18.35 -4.85
C GLN A 419 -15.83 18.29 -4.92
N PRO A 420 -16.44 18.56 -6.09
CA PRO A 420 -17.90 18.62 -6.26
C PRO A 420 -18.59 17.24 -6.17
N SER A 421 -17.84 16.15 -6.05
CA SER A 421 -18.36 14.78 -6.04
C SER A 421 -18.29 14.20 -4.63
N ARG A 422 -19.42 14.05 -3.95
CA ARG A 422 -19.51 13.11 -2.83
C ARG A 422 -19.29 11.68 -3.37
N PRO A 423 -18.82 10.72 -2.56
CA PRO A 423 -18.75 9.33 -2.96
C PRO A 423 -20.17 8.82 -3.23
N GLU A 424 -20.59 8.83 -4.49
CA GLU A 424 -21.92 8.40 -4.91
C GLU A 424 -21.96 6.90 -5.22
N SER A 425 -20.79 6.30 -5.47
CA SER A 425 -20.70 4.87 -5.76
C SER A 425 -20.36 4.03 -4.52
N LEU A 426 -20.91 2.81 -4.50
CA LEU A 426 -20.57 1.81 -3.48
C LEU A 426 -19.08 1.48 -3.42
N GLU A 427 -18.37 1.61 -4.54
CA GLU A 427 -16.93 1.41 -4.59
C GLU A 427 -16.18 2.51 -3.86
N GLU A 428 -16.58 3.77 -4.05
CA GLU A 428 -15.97 4.91 -3.38
C GLU A 428 -16.19 4.86 -1.88
N ILE A 429 -17.40 4.48 -1.43
CA ILE A 429 -17.70 4.30 0.01
C ILE A 429 -16.76 3.24 0.62
N LEU A 430 -16.56 2.09 -0.05
CA LEU A 430 -15.64 1.07 0.44
C LEU A 430 -14.18 1.51 0.38
N LYS A 431 -13.74 2.18 -0.70
CA LYS A 431 -12.38 2.71 -0.83
C LYS A 431 -12.10 3.72 0.29
N GLU A 432 -13.02 4.64 0.55
CA GLU A 432 -12.90 5.62 1.63
C GLU A 432 -12.86 4.94 3.01
N GLY A 433 -13.70 3.94 3.25
CA GLY A 433 -13.68 3.15 4.49
C GLY A 433 -12.36 2.40 4.70
N ILE A 434 -11.85 1.77 3.65
CA ILE A 434 -10.54 1.11 3.66
C ILE A 434 -9.42 2.11 3.96
N ASP A 435 -9.45 3.29 3.33
CA ASP A 435 -8.48 4.35 3.57
C ASP A 435 -8.53 4.86 5.02
N LYS A 436 -9.72 5.12 5.56
CA LYS A 436 -9.92 5.49 6.97
C LYS A 436 -9.36 4.42 7.91
N GLN A 437 -9.65 3.15 7.65
CA GLN A 437 -9.17 2.05 8.49
C GLN A 437 -7.65 1.86 8.40
N ARG A 438 -7.06 1.96 7.21
CA ARG A 438 -5.61 1.91 7.01
C ARG A 438 -4.91 3.05 7.73
N PHE A 439 -5.50 4.25 7.71
CA PHE A 439 -4.97 5.38 8.44
C PHE A 439 -5.03 5.16 9.96
N ALA A 440 -6.17 4.74 10.51
CA ALA A 440 -6.28 4.40 11.93
C ALA A 440 -5.30 3.28 12.35
N LEU A 441 -5.06 2.29 11.49
CA LEU A 441 -4.05 1.26 11.69
C LEU A 441 -2.62 1.82 11.68
N LYS A 442 -2.29 2.73 10.75
CA LYS A 442 -0.99 3.41 10.67
C LYS A 442 -0.65 4.10 12.00
N LEU A 443 -1.61 4.84 12.57
CA LEU A 443 -1.42 5.51 13.86
C LEU A 443 -1.26 4.53 15.01
N ASN A 444 -2.09 3.49 15.06
CA ASN A 444 -2.02 2.48 16.11
C ASN A 444 -0.70 1.71 16.07
N ARG A 445 -0.15 1.43 14.89
CA ARG A 445 1.19 0.85 14.74
C ARG A 445 2.29 1.81 15.22
N LEU A 446 2.24 3.08 14.83
CA LEU A 446 3.19 4.09 15.34
C LEU A 446 3.16 4.18 16.87
N ARG A 447 1.98 4.05 17.47
CA ARG A 447 1.83 4.04 18.93
C ARG A 447 2.57 2.89 19.61
N LEU A 448 2.66 1.71 19.01
CA LEU A 448 3.37 0.56 19.59
C LEU A 448 4.84 0.89 19.85
N ASP A 449 5.43 1.75 19.02
CA ASP A 449 6.83 2.16 19.11
C ASP A 449 7.03 3.43 19.96
N ILE A 450 5.96 4.17 20.31
CA ILE A 450 6.04 5.40 21.11
C ILE A 450 6.16 5.05 22.60
N PRO A 451 7.09 5.67 23.36
CA PRO A 451 7.22 5.45 24.80
C PRO A 451 5.91 5.70 25.55
N GLN A 452 5.56 4.85 26.52
CA GLN A 452 4.28 4.93 27.25
C GLN A 452 4.02 6.32 27.87
N ALA A 453 5.06 7.00 28.35
CA ALA A 453 4.97 8.36 28.91
C ALA A 453 4.39 9.40 27.93
N ASP A 454 4.50 9.15 26.62
CA ASP A 454 4.06 10.06 25.55
C ASP A 454 2.74 9.59 24.89
N GLN A 455 2.12 8.50 25.36
CA GLN A 455 0.99 7.88 24.66
C GLN A 455 -0.38 8.50 24.94
N GLN A 456 -0.54 9.36 25.95
CA GLN A 456 -1.87 9.80 26.38
C GLN A 456 -2.62 10.57 25.29
N GLU A 457 -2.00 11.59 24.68
CA GLU A 457 -2.59 12.32 23.54
C GLU A 457 -2.71 11.43 22.28
N VAL A 458 -1.79 10.48 22.11
CA VAL A 458 -1.78 9.54 20.99
C VAL A 458 -3.00 8.60 21.02
N ILE A 459 -3.42 8.16 22.20
CA ILE A 459 -4.59 7.30 22.39
C ILE A 459 -5.87 8.03 21.95
N GLU A 460 -6.04 9.29 22.34
CA GLU A 460 -7.21 10.09 21.97
C GLU A 460 -7.31 10.26 20.44
N LEU A 461 -6.18 10.51 19.77
CA LEU A 461 -6.11 10.61 18.32
C LEU A 461 -6.51 9.30 17.63
N ILE A 462 -5.97 8.17 18.09
CA ILE A 462 -6.31 6.86 17.52
C ILE A 462 -7.77 6.53 17.74
N HIS A 463 -8.32 6.83 18.93
CA HIS A 463 -9.74 6.63 19.22
C HIS A 463 -10.62 7.49 18.31
N LEU A 464 -10.29 8.79 18.18
CA LEU A 464 -10.99 9.69 17.27
C LEU A 464 -11.01 9.14 15.84
N ARG A 465 -9.87 8.70 15.31
CA ARG A 465 -9.79 8.16 13.94
C ARG A 465 -10.51 6.83 13.79
N GLN A 466 -10.39 5.94 14.77
CA GLN A 466 -11.07 4.65 14.74
C GLN A 466 -12.59 4.81 14.82
N SER A 467 -13.12 5.77 15.59
CA SER A 467 -14.58 6.00 15.71
C SER A 467 -15.24 6.46 14.40
N LEU A 468 -14.47 7.00 13.45
CA LEU A 468 -14.97 7.35 12.12
C LEU A 468 -15.14 6.14 11.20
N VAL A 469 -14.45 5.03 11.48
CA VAL A 469 -14.43 3.85 10.61
C VAL A 469 -15.77 3.08 10.61
N PRO A 470 -16.42 2.82 11.75
CA PRO A 470 -17.72 2.15 11.77
C PRO A 470 -18.80 2.81 10.91
N LEU A 471 -18.71 4.12 10.66
CA LEU A 471 -19.69 4.87 9.85
C LEU A 471 -19.79 4.36 8.40
N THR A 472 -18.74 3.73 7.85
CA THR A 472 -18.75 3.17 6.49
C THR A 472 -19.78 2.07 6.31
N GLY A 473 -20.01 1.22 7.32
CA GLY A 473 -20.94 0.09 7.22
C GLY A 473 -22.38 0.53 6.92
N PRO A 474 -22.98 1.39 7.77
CA PRO A 474 -24.30 1.96 7.54
C PRO A 474 -24.42 2.73 6.22
N GLN A 475 -23.43 3.57 5.88
CA GLN A 475 -23.41 4.33 4.63
C GLN A 475 -23.44 3.42 3.39
N PHE A 476 -22.66 2.33 3.42
CA PHE A 476 -22.65 1.35 2.34
C PHE A 476 -24.01 0.65 2.21
N LEU A 477 -24.62 0.26 3.33
CA LEU A 477 -25.92 -0.43 3.32
C LEU A 477 -27.03 0.46 2.76
N GLU A 478 -27.07 1.73 3.17
CA GLU A 478 -28.03 2.71 2.66
C GLU A 478 -27.90 2.87 1.14
N GLN A 479 -26.67 3.07 0.65
CA GLN A 479 -26.41 3.22 -0.78
C GLN A 479 -26.66 1.93 -1.56
N ALA A 480 -26.44 0.76 -0.95
CA ALA A 480 -26.68 -0.54 -1.58
C ALA A 480 -28.17 -0.77 -1.79
N ILE A 481 -29.00 -0.39 -0.80
CA ILE A 481 -30.46 -0.44 -0.91
C ILE A 481 -30.95 0.49 -2.02
N THR A 482 -30.45 1.72 -2.07
CA THR A 482 -30.79 2.68 -3.14
C THR A 482 -30.42 2.14 -4.51
N SER A 483 -29.19 1.65 -4.69
CA SER A 483 -28.72 1.07 -5.94
C SER A 483 -29.51 -0.16 -6.37
N GLN A 484 -29.93 -1.02 -5.43
CA GLN A 484 -30.78 -2.17 -5.72
C GLN A 484 -32.19 -1.74 -6.14
N LYS A 485 -32.81 -0.78 -5.44
CA LYS A 485 -34.13 -0.24 -5.80
C LYS A 485 -34.14 0.31 -7.23
N ASP A 486 -33.11 1.05 -7.62
CA ASP A 486 -32.98 1.60 -8.97
C ASP A 486 -32.80 0.50 -10.02
N GLN A 487 -32.05 -0.56 -9.71
CA GLN A 487 -31.87 -1.71 -10.61
C GLN A 487 -33.16 -2.53 -10.76
N PHE A 488 -33.93 -2.68 -9.68
CA PHE A 488 -35.25 -3.33 -9.72
C PHE A 488 -36.27 -2.51 -10.51
N ALA A 489 -36.30 -1.18 -10.34
CA ALA A 489 -37.16 -0.28 -11.12
C ALA A 489 -36.85 -0.34 -12.62
N LYS A 490 -35.59 -0.61 -12.99
CA LYS A 490 -35.15 -0.78 -14.39
C LYS A 490 -35.32 -2.20 -14.94
N GLY A 491 -35.98 -3.11 -14.21
CA GLY A 491 -36.27 -4.48 -14.67
C GLY A 491 -35.04 -5.40 -14.81
N VAL A 492 -33.89 -5.00 -14.27
CA VAL A 492 -32.64 -5.78 -14.36
C VAL A 492 -32.63 -6.84 -13.24
N ARG A 493 -33.35 -7.95 -13.42
CA ARG A 493 -33.17 -9.15 -12.60
C ARG A 493 -32.33 -10.16 -13.38
N LYS A 494 -31.07 -10.37 -12.96
CA LYS A 494 -30.24 -11.48 -13.46
C LYS A 494 -30.11 -12.55 -12.37
N GLU A 495 -30.39 -13.80 -12.73
CA GLU A 495 -30.11 -14.96 -11.87
C GLU A 495 -28.63 -14.95 -11.44
N GLY A 496 -28.36 -15.20 -10.16
CA GLY A 496 -27.01 -15.22 -9.57
C GLY A 496 -26.55 -13.92 -8.88
N GLN A 497 -27.20 -12.78 -9.11
CA GLN A 497 -26.85 -11.52 -8.43
C GLN A 497 -27.15 -11.55 -6.92
N GLU A 498 -28.18 -12.28 -6.49
CA GLU A 498 -28.55 -12.38 -5.07
C GLU A 498 -27.44 -13.05 -4.24
N LYS A 499 -26.82 -14.10 -4.77
CA LYS A 499 -25.70 -14.78 -4.12
C LYS A 499 -24.48 -13.86 -3.98
N GLN A 500 -24.16 -13.11 -5.04
CA GLN A 500 -23.05 -12.15 -5.04
C GLN A 500 -23.29 -11.01 -4.03
N TRP A 501 -24.51 -10.46 -3.99
CA TRP A 501 -24.89 -9.46 -2.99
C TRP A 501 -24.83 -10.00 -1.57
N LYS A 502 -25.29 -11.24 -1.33
CA LYS A 502 -25.22 -11.87 -0.01
C LYS A 502 -23.77 -12.01 0.47
N GLU A 503 -22.85 -12.39 -0.41
CA GLU A 503 -21.42 -12.48 -0.10
C GLU A 503 -20.79 -11.10 0.16
N ILE A 504 -21.10 -10.09 -0.66
CA ILE A 504 -20.62 -8.71 -0.47
C ILE A 504 -21.13 -8.16 0.87
N LEU A 505 -22.43 -8.26 1.15
CA LEU A 505 -23.04 -7.77 2.39
C LEU A 505 -22.51 -8.49 3.63
N ALA A 506 -22.22 -9.80 3.52
CA ALA A 506 -21.59 -10.54 4.61
C ALA A 506 -20.19 -9.99 4.95
N LEU A 507 -19.35 -9.74 3.93
CA LEU A 507 -18.01 -9.18 4.11
C LEU A 507 -18.05 -7.75 4.65
N VAL A 508 -18.95 -6.89 4.14
CA VAL A 508 -19.13 -5.53 4.66
C VAL A 508 -19.58 -5.56 6.12
N SER A 509 -20.53 -6.44 6.46
CA SER A 509 -21.02 -6.62 7.83
C SER A 509 -19.95 -7.18 8.76
N GLU A 510 -19.10 -8.07 8.28
CA GLU A 510 -17.95 -8.59 9.03
C GLU A 510 -16.96 -7.46 9.35
N GLY A 511 -16.56 -6.67 8.35
CA GLY A 511 -15.69 -5.52 8.56
C GLY A 511 -16.31 -4.47 9.51
N TYR A 512 -17.61 -4.20 9.39
CA TYR A 512 -18.32 -3.32 10.32
C TYR A 512 -18.31 -3.83 11.77
N LYS A 513 -18.58 -5.12 11.99
CA LYS A 513 -18.52 -5.70 13.34
C LYS A 513 -17.11 -5.62 13.93
N LYS A 514 -16.09 -5.92 13.12
CA LYS A 514 -14.68 -5.86 13.55
C LYS A 514 -14.22 -4.42 13.80
N SER A 515 -14.70 -3.43 13.05
CA SER A 515 -14.33 -2.03 13.28
C SER A 515 -14.91 -1.48 14.59
N ILE A 516 -16.13 -1.89 14.97
CA ILE A 516 -16.72 -1.60 16.29
C ILE A 516 -15.91 -2.30 17.41
N GLN A 517 -15.51 -3.55 17.20
CA GLN A 517 -14.68 -4.25 18.19
C GLN A 517 -13.31 -3.58 18.36
N ALA A 518 -12.68 -3.17 17.26
CA ALA A 518 -11.42 -2.43 17.27
C ALA A 518 -11.58 -1.12 18.03
N GLU A 519 -12.65 -0.35 17.79
CA GLU A 519 -12.96 0.88 18.51
C GLU A 519 -13.04 0.64 20.03
N LYS A 520 -13.82 -0.36 20.46
CA LYS A 520 -13.96 -0.71 21.89
C LYS A 520 -12.64 -1.12 22.53
N ILE A 521 -11.81 -1.87 21.81
CA ILE A 521 -10.53 -2.34 22.33
C ILE A 521 -9.53 -1.19 22.45
N LEU A 522 -9.50 -0.31 21.45
CA LEU A 522 -8.59 0.82 21.37
C LEU A 522 -8.93 1.97 22.32
N GLN A 523 -10.12 1.97 22.94
CA GLN A 523 -10.44 2.84 24.08
C GLN A 523 -9.55 2.56 25.31
N THR A 524 -8.96 1.37 25.40
CA THR A 524 -8.07 0.99 26.51
C THR A 524 -6.61 0.97 26.07
N ALA A 525 -5.72 1.52 26.89
CA ALA A 525 -4.30 1.60 26.57
C ALA A 525 -3.64 0.21 26.41
N LEU A 526 -4.17 -0.82 27.06
CA LEU A 526 -3.51 -2.12 27.24
C LEU A 526 -3.57 -3.07 26.02
N ASN A 527 -4.34 -2.75 24.98
CA ASN A 527 -4.66 -3.72 23.92
C ASN A 527 -4.36 -3.24 22.49
N ALA A 528 -3.33 -2.41 22.32
CA ALA A 528 -2.98 -1.82 21.01
C ALA A 528 -2.73 -2.87 19.91
N GLU A 529 -2.01 -3.97 20.21
CA GLU A 529 -1.73 -5.05 19.26
C GLU A 529 -3.01 -5.80 18.83
N LYS A 530 -3.87 -6.14 19.79
CA LYS A 530 -5.17 -6.76 19.51
C LYS A 530 -6.06 -5.83 18.68
N GLY A 531 -6.02 -4.53 18.96
CA GLY A 531 -6.66 -3.51 18.14
C GLY A 531 -6.12 -3.51 16.71
N ALA A 532 -4.80 -3.53 16.53
CA ALA A 532 -4.16 -3.56 15.21
C ALA A 532 -4.57 -4.80 14.41
N ALA A 533 -4.58 -5.98 15.03
CA ALA A 533 -5.02 -7.22 14.38
C ALA A 533 -6.49 -7.15 13.92
N LEU A 534 -7.38 -6.52 14.69
CA LEU A 534 -8.76 -6.30 14.27
C LEU A 534 -8.85 -5.30 13.12
N GLN A 535 -8.11 -4.19 13.20
CA GLN A 535 -8.06 -3.19 12.13
C GLN A 535 -7.57 -3.80 10.80
N GLU A 536 -6.57 -4.68 10.82
CA GLU A 536 -6.11 -5.44 9.65
C GLU A 536 -7.22 -6.31 9.06
N GLN A 537 -7.95 -7.04 9.90
CA GLN A 537 -9.07 -7.87 9.46
C GLN A 537 -10.24 -7.05 8.88
N VAL A 538 -10.45 -5.81 9.33
CA VAL A 538 -11.43 -4.89 8.72
C VAL A 538 -11.00 -4.55 7.30
N VAL A 539 -9.73 -4.16 7.10
CA VAL A 539 -9.17 -3.86 5.77
C VAL A 539 -9.33 -5.07 4.85
N GLU A 540 -8.98 -6.26 5.32
CA GLU A 540 -9.10 -7.51 4.55
C GLU A 540 -10.55 -7.78 4.11
N ALA A 541 -11.50 -7.70 5.04
CA ALA A 541 -12.91 -7.95 4.74
C ALA A 541 -13.48 -6.97 3.72
N TRP A 542 -13.22 -5.67 3.89
CA TRP A 542 -13.72 -4.65 2.97
C TRP A 542 -13.00 -4.65 1.62
N PHE A 543 -11.72 -5.01 1.58
CA PHE A 543 -11.00 -5.18 0.32
C PHE A 543 -11.60 -6.35 -0.49
N LYS A 544 -11.85 -7.51 0.15
CA LYS A 544 -12.55 -8.63 -0.49
C LYS A 544 -13.96 -8.26 -0.98
N ALA A 545 -14.68 -7.42 -0.22
CA ALA A 545 -15.98 -6.91 -0.63
C ALA A 545 -15.89 -6.03 -1.88
N LEU A 546 -14.90 -5.13 -1.92
CA LEU A 546 -14.63 -4.25 -3.05
C LEU A 546 -14.27 -5.04 -4.32
N ASP A 547 -13.44 -6.08 -4.21
CA ASP A 547 -13.08 -6.93 -5.35
C ASP A 547 -14.29 -7.67 -5.91
N LYS A 548 -15.14 -8.23 -5.03
CA LYS A 548 -16.41 -8.85 -5.45
C LYS A 548 -17.35 -7.85 -6.11
N LEU A 549 -17.43 -6.63 -5.59
CA LEU A 549 -18.24 -5.56 -6.16
C LEU A 549 -17.79 -5.19 -7.58
N LYS A 550 -16.48 -5.03 -7.80
CA LYS A 550 -15.89 -4.78 -9.14
C LYS A 550 -16.17 -5.94 -10.10
N ASN A 551 -15.99 -7.18 -9.65
CA ASN A 551 -16.25 -8.37 -10.48
C ASN A 551 -17.73 -8.50 -10.88
N MET A 552 -18.66 -8.16 -9.98
CA MET A 552 -20.09 -8.12 -10.28
C MET A 552 -20.43 -7.04 -11.33
N GLN A 553 -19.75 -5.89 -11.30
CA GLN A 553 -19.94 -4.83 -12.29
C GLN A 553 -19.32 -5.19 -13.65
N ASN A 554 -18.13 -5.79 -13.67
CA ASN A 554 -17.46 -6.22 -14.91
C ASN A 554 -18.22 -7.34 -15.63
N ALA A 555 -18.84 -8.26 -14.87
CA ALA A 555 -19.72 -9.29 -15.44
C ALA A 555 -20.96 -8.71 -16.14
N LYS A 556 -21.42 -7.49 -15.77
CA LYS A 556 -22.51 -6.80 -16.49
C LYS A 556 -22.08 -6.34 -17.89
N ASN A 557 -20.81 -6.02 -18.10
CA ASN A 557 -20.28 -5.50 -19.36
C ASN A 557 -19.92 -6.60 -20.39
N GLN A 558 -19.73 -7.85 -19.96
CA GLN A 558 -19.35 -8.96 -20.86
C GLN A 558 -20.54 -9.79 -21.39
N SER A 559 -21.77 -9.61 -20.89
CA SER A 559 -22.95 -10.40 -21.33
C SER A 559 -23.58 -9.95 -22.67
N GLN A 560 -22.83 -9.29 -23.58
CA GLN A 560 -23.34 -8.80 -24.88
C GLN A 560 -22.60 -9.38 -26.11
N LYS A 561 -22.16 -10.64 -26.08
CA LYS A 561 -21.70 -11.35 -27.29
C LYS A 561 -22.27 -12.77 -27.36
N PRO A 562 -22.78 -13.24 -28.54
CA PRO A 562 -23.38 -14.56 -28.66
C PRO A 562 -22.33 -15.65 -28.96
N THR A 563 -22.51 -16.81 -28.32
CA THR A 563 -21.70 -18.03 -28.45
C THR A 563 -22.26 -18.97 -29.52
N PRO A 564 -21.43 -19.64 -30.35
CA PRO A 564 -21.83 -20.83 -31.10
C PRO A 564 -21.46 -22.15 -30.38
N ALA A 565 -22.20 -23.19 -30.75
CA ALA A 565 -22.42 -24.44 -30.01
C ALA A 565 -21.31 -25.51 -30.06
N ALA A 566 -21.44 -26.45 -29.13
CA ALA A 566 -20.55 -27.55 -28.78
C ALA A 566 -20.59 -28.77 -29.72
N SER A 567 -19.55 -29.61 -29.66
CA SER A 567 -19.67 -31.06 -29.82
C SER A 567 -18.51 -31.81 -29.14
N SER A 568 -18.84 -32.94 -28.54
CA SER A 568 -17.98 -33.96 -27.91
C SER A 568 -18.46 -35.34 -28.42
N PRO A 569 -17.99 -36.51 -27.93
CA PRO A 569 -16.65 -36.99 -27.51
C PRO A 569 -16.35 -38.39 -28.14
N SER A 570 -15.21 -39.05 -27.82
CA SER A 570 -15.21 -40.51 -27.57
C SER A 570 -13.96 -41.01 -26.82
N GLN A 571 -14.13 -42.13 -26.13
CA GLN A 571 -13.39 -42.73 -24.99
C GLN A 571 -12.30 -43.75 -25.38
N ALA A 572 -11.36 -44.03 -24.46
CA ALA A 572 -10.97 -45.39 -24.05
C ALA A 572 -10.08 -45.39 -22.78
N THR A 573 -10.30 -46.39 -21.91
CA THR A 573 -9.86 -46.57 -20.50
C THR A 573 -8.77 -47.67 -20.32
N PRO A 574 -8.27 -47.94 -19.08
CA PRO A 574 -6.89 -48.36 -18.77
C PRO A 574 -6.76 -49.69 -17.97
N SER A 575 -5.53 -49.99 -17.49
CA SER A 575 -5.17 -50.71 -16.24
C SER A 575 -3.69 -50.38 -15.94
N GLU A 576 -3.14 -50.18 -14.73
CA GLU A 576 -3.25 -50.97 -13.50
C GLU A 576 -2.51 -50.24 -12.34
N GLU A 577 -3.26 -49.74 -11.36
CA GLU A 577 -2.83 -48.81 -10.29
C GLU A 577 -2.67 -49.54 -8.95
N LYS A 578 -1.56 -50.29 -8.77
CA LYS A 578 -1.17 -50.84 -7.45
C LYS A 578 0.33 -50.73 -7.12
N ARG A 579 1.07 -49.88 -7.84
CA ARG A 579 2.50 -49.59 -7.58
C ARG A 579 2.78 -48.18 -7.02
N GLU A 580 1.79 -47.29 -6.94
CA GLU A 580 2.01 -45.85 -6.69
C GLU A 580 2.23 -45.43 -5.23
N ILE A 581 1.67 -46.13 -4.24
CA ILE A 581 1.73 -45.63 -2.86
C ILE A 581 3.13 -45.80 -2.21
N LYS A 582 4.00 -46.64 -2.77
CA LYS A 582 5.37 -46.82 -2.26
C LYS A 582 6.38 -45.84 -2.87
N HIS A 583 6.08 -45.29 -4.06
CA HIS A 583 6.98 -44.40 -4.80
C HIS A 583 6.94 -42.95 -4.27
N ILE A 584 5.78 -42.51 -3.79
CA ILE A 584 5.56 -41.13 -3.30
C ILE A 584 6.33 -40.86 -1.99
N PHE A 585 6.47 -41.86 -1.11
CA PHE A 585 7.23 -41.70 0.13
C PHE A 585 8.76 -41.78 -0.05
N GLN A 586 9.26 -42.46 -1.09
CA GLN A 586 10.69 -42.50 -1.40
C GLN A 586 11.19 -41.19 -2.03
N VAL A 587 10.38 -40.55 -2.87
CA VAL A 587 10.76 -39.29 -3.54
C VAL A 587 10.86 -38.12 -2.54
N ALA A 588 9.97 -38.03 -1.55
CA ALA A 588 10.04 -36.98 -0.52
C ALA A 588 11.28 -37.11 0.39
N GLN A 589 11.69 -38.34 0.72
CA GLN A 589 12.92 -38.59 1.51
C GLN A 589 14.21 -38.43 0.70
N GLU A 590 14.19 -38.61 -0.62
CA GLU A 590 15.36 -38.34 -1.49
C GLU A 590 15.58 -36.84 -1.74
N MET A 591 14.52 -36.02 -1.78
CA MET A 591 14.63 -34.57 -1.96
C MET A 591 15.24 -33.87 -0.72
N GLU A 592 14.88 -34.30 0.49
CA GLU A 592 15.50 -33.82 1.74
C GLU A 592 16.99 -34.23 1.86
N LYS A 593 17.36 -35.37 1.25
CA LYS A 593 18.74 -35.89 1.25
C LYS A 593 19.64 -35.17 0.25
N ASN A 594 19.08 -34.70 -0.87
CA ASN A 594 19.81 -33.99 -1.92
C ASN A 594 20.07 -32.51 -1.58
N ASP A 595 19.19 -31.86 -0.79
CA ASP A 595 19.40 -30.47 -0.36
C ASP A 595 20.51 -30.30 0.69
N ARG A 596 20.88 -31.36 1.42
CA ARG A 596 22.08 -31.35 2.28
C ARG A 596 23.41 -31.38 1.50
N SER A 597 23.40 -31.70 0.20
CA SER A 597 24.61 -31.87 -0.60
C SER A 597 25.03 -30.63 -1.43
N LEU A 598 24.24 -29.55 -1.40
CA LEU A 598 24.51 -28.30 -2.14
C LEU A 598 25.12 -27.18 -1.30
N LYS A 599 25.70 -27.51 -0.13
CA LYS A 599 26.59 -26.61 0.62
C LYS A 599 28.03 -26.80 0.18
N GLN A 600 28.41 -26.29 -1.00
CA GLN A 600 29.80 -25.91 -1.28
C GLN A 600 29.92 -25.06 -2.57
N ALA A 601 30.57 -23.90 -2.40
CA ALA A 601 31.01 -22.91 -3.39
C ALA A 601 29.95 -21.95 -3.99
N LEU A 602 29.90 -20.73 -3.44
CA LEU A 602 29.31 -19.52 -4.06
C LEU A 602 29.92 -19.27 -5.46
N PRO A 603 29.09 -18.90 -6.46
CA PRO A 603 29.22 -17.57 -7.07
C PRO A 603 27.85 -16.98 -7.54
N PRO A 604 27.84 -15.89 -8.34
CA PRO A 604 27.14 -14.63 -8.06
C PRO A 604 25.60 -14.72 -8.06
N ILE A 605 24.93 -13.78 -7.36
CA ILE A 605 23.46 -13.65 -7.28
C ILE A 605 22.84 -13.64 -8.69
N LYS A 606 22.37 -14.82 -9.12
CA LYS A 606 21.58 -15.01 -10.33
C LYS A 606 20.23 -15.56 -9.88
N GLN A 607 19.22 -14.70 -10.05
CA GLN A 607 17.79 -15.01 -10.07
C GLN A 607 17.17 -15.29 -8.70
N GLY A 608 15.96 -14.75 -8.51
CA GLY A 608 15.16 -14.89 -7.30
C GLY A 608 14.90 -16.35 -6.93
N GLU A 609 14.37 -16.54 -5.73
CA GLU A 609 14.13 -17.89 -5.20
C GLU A 609 13.20 -18.69 -6.11
N ARG A 610 13.48 -20.00 -6.17
CA ARG A 610 12.83 -20.94 -7.08
C ARG A 610 11.31 -21.02 -6.79
N PRO A 611 10.47 -21.30 -7.80
CA PRO A 611 9.04 -21.55 -7.60
C PRO A 611 8.81 -22.69 -6.62
N TRP A 612 7.72 -22.58 -5.87
CA TRP A 612 7.19 -23.58 -4.95
C TRP A 612 6.91 -24.92 -5.63
#